data_AF-A0A7X6NH49-F1
#
_entry.id   AF-A0A7X6NH49-F1
#
_cell.length_a   1.000
_cell.length_b   1.000
_cell.length_c   1.000
_cell.angle_alpha   90.00
_cell.angle_beta   90.00
_cell.angle_gamma   90.00
#
_symmetry.space_group_name_H-M   'P 1'
#
loop_
_entity.id
_entity.type
_entity.pdbx_description
1 polymer ?
#
loop_
_entity_poly.entity_id
_entity_poly.type
_entity_poly.pdbx_seq_one_letter_code
_entity_poly.pdbx_strand_id
1 'polypeptide(L)'
;MFYIIQLALASLLRIIYYLILVRVILSFFPTLQTSRISYFIYQMTEPVLAPCRAILDKLGLGMGMFDFSPILALLLLNILQRLIYAI
;
A
#
# COMPACT_ATOMS: atom_id res chain seq x y z
N MET A 1 -8.91 1.72 26.96
CA MET A 1 -7.78 0.93 26.41
C MET A 1 -8.06 0.45 24.99
N PHE A 2 -9.16 -0.29 24.76
CA PHE A 2 -9.54 -0.80 23.43
C PHE A 2 -9.61 0.28 22.32
N TYR A 3 -10.25 1.41 22.60
CA TYR A 3 -10.34 2.54 21.66
C TYR A 3 -8.98 3.11 21.22
N ILE A 4 -8.00 3.16 22.12
CA ILE A 4 -6.67 3.68 21.81
C ILE A 4 -5.95 2.72 20.85
N ILE A 5 -6.12 1.41 21.05
CA ILE A 5 -5.55 0.38 20.16
C ILE A 5 -6.17 0.49 18.76
N GLN A 6 -7.50 0.65 18.67
CA GLN A 6 -8.19 0.84 17.39
C GLN A 6 -7.70 2.09 16.67
N LEU A 7 -7.56 3.21 17.38
CA LEU A 7 -7.05 4.46 16.81
C LEU A 7 -5.60 4.32 16.32
N ALA A 8 -4.74 3.67 17.08
CA ALA A 8 -3.35 3.44 16.71
C ALA A 8 -3.25 2.58 15.46
N LEU A 9 -3.99 1.46 15.42
CA LEU A 9 -4.01 0.55 14.28
C LEU A 9 -4.58 1.22 13.02
N ALA A 10 -5.72 1.91 13.16
CA ALA A 10 -6.33 2.63 12.04
C ALA A 10 -5.43 3.77 11.52
N SER A 11 -4.70 4.44 12.40
CA SER A 11 -3.73 5.46 12.01
C SER A 11 -2.54 4.86 11.26
N LEU A 12 -2.03 3.70 11.70
CA LEU A 12 -0.97 2.99 11.00
C LEU A 12 -1.39 2.60 9.58
N LEU A 13 -2.57 1.98 9.42
CA LEU A 13 -3.07 1.60 8.09
C LEU A 13 -3.25 2.81 7.17
N ARG A 14 -3.72 3.94 7.72
CA ARG A 14 -3.86 5.20 6.98
C ARG A 14 -2.52 5.77 6.55
N ILE A 15 -1.47 5.67 7.38
CA ILE A 15 -0.11 6.08 6.98
C ILE A 15 0.37 5.23 5.81
N ILE A 16 0.23 3.89 5.89
CA ILE A 16 0.60 2.98 4.80
C ILE A 16 -0.18 3.30 3.53
N TYR A 17 -1.49 3.55 3.64
CA TYR A 17 -2.34 3.95 2.51
C TYR A 17 -1.76 5.18 1.78
N TYR A 18 -1.41 6.23 2.52
CA TYR A 18 -0.83 7.43 1.92
C TYR A 18 0.59 7.18 1.37
N LEU A 19 1.40 6.33 2.00
CA LEU A 19 2.71 5.96 1.46
C LEU A 19 2.58 5.25 0.10
N ILE A 20 1.61 4.34 -0.05
CA ILE A 20 1.32 3.68 -1.33
C ILE A 20 0.83 4.70 -2.36
N LEU A 21 -0.04 5.64 -1.96
CA LEU A 21 -0.52 6.70 -2.85
C LEU A 21 0.64 7.60 -3.32
N VAL A 22 1.52 8.01 -2.41
CA VAL A 22 2.74 8.77 -2.76
C VAL A 22 3.65 7.95 -3.66
N ARG A 23 3.84 6.65 -3.40
CA ARG A 23 4.62 5.76 -4.28
C ARG A 23 4.06 5.75 -5.70
N VAL A 24 2.75 5.68 -5.85
CA VAL A 24 2.07 5.74 -7.16
C VAL A 24 2.33 7.09 -7.82
N ILE A 25 2.22 8.21 -7.09
CA ILE A 25 2.55 9.52 -7.65
C ILE A 25 4.02 9.60 -8.09
N LEU A 26 4.95 9.13 -7.25
CA LEU A 26 6.38 9.13 -7.53
C LEU A 26 6.75 8.31 -8.76
N SER A 27 6.02 7.23 -9.06
CA SER A 27 6.28 6.42 -10.25
C SER A 27 6.04 7.19 -11.56
N PHE A 28 5.19 8.23 -11.56
CA PHE A 28 5.00 9.11 -12.72
C PHE A 28 6.14 10.11 -12.94
N PHE A 29 7.05 10.28 -11.99
CA PHE A 29 8.18 11.22 -12.07
C PHE A 29 9.53 10.48 -12.08
N PRO A 30 10.06 10.12 -13.27
CA PRO A 30 11.28 9.32 -13.39
C PRO A 30 12.50 9.91 -12.66
N THR A 31 12.61 11.24 -12.63
CA THR A 31 13.71 11.97 -11.96
C THR A 31 13.73 11.81 -10.45
N LEU A 32 12.58 11.50 -9.82
CA LEU A 32 12.45 11.34 -8.38
C LEU A 32 12.60 9.89 -7.93
N GLN A 33 12.52 8.93 -8.85
CA GLN A 33 12.55 7.49 -8.52
C GLN A 33 13.87 7.07 -7.86
N THR A 34 14.99 7.69 -8.24
CA THR A 34 16.33 7.43 -7.70
C THR A 34 16.66 8.22 -6.43
N SER A 35 15.73 9.03 -5.93
CA SER A 35 15.93 9.78 -4.69
C SER A 35 15.92 8.85 -3.46
N ARG A 36 16.63 9.24 -2.39
CA ARG A 36 16.63 8.50 -1.11
C ARG A 36 15.23 8.38 -0.52
N ILE A 37 14.38 9.39 -0.73
CA ILE A 37 12.99 9.43 -0.24
C ILE A 37 12.14 8.40 -0.98
N SER A 38 12.27 8.32 -2.31
CA SER A 38 11.62 7.28 -3.10
C SER A 38 12.04 5.89 -2.62
N TYR A 39 13.34 5.64 -2.49
CA TYR A 39 13.83 4.36 -1.99
C TYR A 39 13.23 3.96 -0.63
N PHE A 40 13.19 4.90 0.33
CA PHE A 40 12.56 4.68 1.63
C PHE A 40 11.07 4.32 1.50
N ILE A 41 10.31 5.07 0.69
CA ILE A 41 8.88 4.81 0.48
C ILE A 41 8.65 3.44 -0.16
N TYR A 42 9.48 3.06 -1.14
CA TYR A 42 9.39 1.73 -1.77
C TYR A 42 9.64 0.62 -0.75
N GLN A 43 10.67 0.75 0.09
CA GLN A 43 10.95 -0.23 1.15
C GLN A 43 9.80 -0.35 2.17
N MET A 44 9.24 0.77 2.61
CA MET A 44 8.16 0.76 3.61
C MET A 44 6.86 0.17 3.06
N THR A 45 6.63 0.29 1.75
CA THR A 45 5.40 -0.18 1.10
C THR A 45 5.51 -1.60 0.55
N GLU A 46 6.73 -2.12 0.32
CA GLU A 46 6.91 -3.48 -0.23
C GLU A 46 6.31 -4.61 0.61
N PRO A 47 6.39 -4.64 1.95
CA PRO A 47 5.76 -5.70 2.74
C PRO A 47 4.26 -5.86 2.48
N VAL A 48 3.58 -4.79 2.04
CA VAL A 48 2.16 -4.79 1.68
C VAL A 48 1.95 -5.05 0.19
N LEU A 49 2.81 -4.49 -0.67
CA LEU A 49 2.66 -4.62 -2.13
C LEU A 49 3.14 -5.96 -2.68
N ALA A 50 4.19 -6.57 -2.11
CA ALA A 50 4.70 -7.88 -2.49
C ALA A 50 3.62 -9.00 -2.41
N PRO A 51 2.86 -9.16 -1.30
CA PRO A 51 1.79 -10.16 -1.26
C PRO A 51 0.64 -9.81 -2.22
N CYS A 52 0.32 -8.52 -2.40
CA CYS A 52 -0.68 -8.09 -3.38
C CYS A 52 -0.26 -8.46 -4.81
N ARG A 53 1.02 -8.27 -5.16
CA ARG A 53 1.58 -8.67 -6.45
C ARG A 53 1.49 -10.19 -6.63
N ALA A 54 1.91 -10.97 -5.64
CA ALA A 54 1.82 -12.43 -5.68
C ALA A 54 0.38 -12.94 -5.85
N ILE A 55 -0.62 -12.25 -5.29
CA ILE A 55 -2.05 -12.57 -5.51
C ILE A 55 -2.43 -12.29 -6.97
N LEU A 56 -2.08 -11.12 -7.51
CA LEU A 56 -2.39 -10.76 -8.90
C LEU A 56 -1.72 -11.70 -9.91
N ASP A 57 -0.48 -12.11 -9.65
CA ASP A 57 0.25 -13.06 -10.49
C ASP A 57 -0.48 -14.41 -10.54
N LYS A 58 -0.94 -14.91 -9.38
CA LYS A 58 -1.72 -16.16 -9.28
C LYS A 58 -3.07 -16.07 -9.98
N LEU A 59 -3.67 -14.87 -10.06
CA LEU A 59 -4.93 -14.63 -10.76
C LEU A 59 -4.75 -14.42 -12.28
N GLY A 60 -3.52 -14.45 -12.79
CA GLY A 60 -3.21 -14.17 -14.20
C GLY A 60 -3.33 -12.69 -14.58
N LEU A 61 -3.50 -11.80 -13.59
CA LEU A 61 -3.61 -10.34 -13.78
C LEU A 61 -2.25 -9.62 -13.64
N GLY A 62 -1.22 -10.32 -13.19
CA GLY A 62 0.12 -9.78 -12.97
C GLY A 62 1.09 -9.87 -14.16
N MET A 63 0.68 -10.45 -15.29
CA MET A 63 1.53 -10.64 -16.47
C MET A 63 1.66 -9.39 -17.36
N GLY A 64 1.49 -8.18 -16.80
CA GLY A 64 1.51 -6.93 -17.52
C GLY A 64 2.72 -6.05 -17.16
N MET A 65 3.04 -5.11 -18.04
CA MET A 65 4.03 -4.05 -17.77
C MET A 65 3.58 -3.07 -16.67
N PHE A 66 2.28 -3.10 -16.31
CA PHE A 66 1.67 -2.25 -15.31
C PHE A 66 1.52 -2.99 -13.97
N ASP A 67 2.12 -2.43 -12.92
CA ASP A 67 1.97 -2.90 -11.55
C ASP A 67 0.57 -2.48 -11.02
N PHE A 68 -0.42 -3.39 -11.08
CA PHE A 68 -1.75 -3.18 -10.49
C PHE A 68 -1.78 -3.43 -8.97
N SER A 69 -0.67 -3.87 -8.39
CA SER A 69 -0.56 -4.16 -6.95
C SER A 69 -0.91 -2.98 -6.02
N PRO A 70 -0.64 -1.70 -6.35
CA PRO A 70 -1.05 -0.57 -5.52
C PRO A 70 -2.57 -0.45 -5.42
N ILE A 71 -3.30 -0.68 -6.52
CA ILE A 71 -4.77 -0.59 -6.51
C ILE A 71 -5.36 -1.66 -5.60
N LEU A 72 -4.87 -2.90 -5.73
CA LEU A 72 -5.30 -3.99 -4.87
C LEU A 72 -4.99 -3.71 -3.39
N ALA A 73 -3.78 -3.20 -3.10
CA ALA A 73 -3.39 -2.85 -1.74
C ALA A 73 -4.27 -1.76 -1.12
N LEU A 74 -4.56 -0.68 -1.88
CA LEU A 74 -5.44 0.41 -1.41
C LEU A 74 -6.87 -0.09 -1.13
N LEU A 75 -7.38 -1.02 -1.95
CA LEU A 75 -8.68 -1.66 -1.74
C LEU A 75 -8.69 -2.49 -0.46
N LEU A 76 -7.68 -3.37 -0.27
CA LEU A 76 -7.58 -4.21 0.93
C LEU A 76 -7.41 -3.38 2.20
N LEU A 77 -6.59 -2.32 2.16
CA LEU A 77 -6.42 -1.40 3.29
C LEU A 77 -7.72 -0.70 3.66
N ASN A 78 -8.54 -0.29 2.69
CA ASN A 78 -9.86 0.29 2.94
C ASN A 78 -10.80 -0.70 3.64
N ILE A 79 -10.82 -1.96 3.19
CA ILE A 79 -11.63 -3.02 3.83
C ILE A 79 -11.14 -3.24 5.27
N LEU A 80 -9.84 -3.40 5.48
CA LEU A 80 -9.26 -3.58 6.82
C LEU A 80 -9.60 -2.43 7.76
N GLN A 81 -9.52 -1.19 7.27
CA GLN A 81 -9.86 -0.01 8.05
C GLN A 81 -11.34 0.00 8.46
N ARG A 82 -12.25 -0.35 7.54
CA ARG A 82 -13.68 -0.48 7.86
C ARG A 82 -13.95 -1.56 8.89
N LEU A 83 -13.28 -2.71 8.78
CA LEU A 83 -13.42 -3.80 9.74
C LEU A 83 -12.97 -3.37 11.15
N ILE A 84 -11.88 -2.61 11.27
CA ILE A 84 -11.40 -2.14 12.58
C ILE A 84 -12.41 -1.24 13.29
N TYR A 85 -13.13 -0.41 12.55
CA TYR A 85 -14.16 0.47 13.11
C TYR A 85 -15.52 -0.23 13.32
N ALA A 86 -15.72 -1.41 12.73
CA ALA A 86 -16.94 -2.18 12.87
C ALA A 86 -16.96 -3.07 14.13
N ILE A 87 -15.79 -3.34 14.71
CA ILE A 87 -15.59 -4.12 15.94
C ILE A 87 -15.57 -3.18 17.14
#